data_AF-A0A8S3QED0-F1
#
_entry.id   AF-A0A8S3QED0-F1
#
_cell.length_a   1.000
_cell.length_b   1.000
_cell.length_c   1.000
_cell.angle_alpha   90.00
_cell.angle_beta   90.00
_cell.angle_gamma   90.00
#
_symmetry.space_group_name_H-M   'P 1'
#
loop_
_entity.id
_entity.type
_entity.pdbx_description
1 polymer ?
#
loop_
_entity_poly.entity_id
_entity_poly.type
_entity_poly.pdbx_seq_one_letter_code
_entity_poly.pdbx_strand_id
1 'polypeptide(L)'
;MNILTCGPLFTELKDSIDIYLLQEHWLFHCQLKMLNDILHNYNGVGKVVDSSDPITPWRMSRGYGGTAILWKKNLESIVTPLTIGNNRIHCIEINGDSSLIKITTQELRKLCGIEAAQKRIQDRNEIIEARSSNKTLFYKLINQQRGKLSRRIDELNVGDNIYNTLDQIMEGWKIHFGQLAENTLDENFDSNYLKTTENEYKNIIELCKAEIHIKILTIFGNITRANENSCEWRLVERQLQIKSKDSNSWFIDMKKICIKYNLENPLSLLYNELSKGKWKKMTTTAVQKYSTTRIKEEIMYYFSMKYIPKS
;
A
#
# COMPACT_ATOMS: atom_id res chain seq x y z
N MET A 1 -11.86 3.07 -1.22
CA MET A 1 -12.89 2.31 -0.46
C MET A 1 -14.24 2.63 -1.07
N ASN A 2 -14.96 1.66 -1.65
CA ASN A 2 -16.25 1.97 -2.28
C ASN A 2 -17.31 2.21 -1.20
N ILE A 3 -17.87 3.41 -1.14
CA ILE A 3 -18.82 3.77 -0.08
C ILE A 3 -20.08 2.90 -0.12
N LEU A 4 -20.50 2.46 -1.31
CA LEU A 4 -21.66 1.59 -1.50
C LEU A 4 -21.47 0.21 -0.88
N THR A 5 -20.23 -0.28 -0.81
CA THR A 5 -19.93 -1.58 -0.20
C THR A 5 -19.64 -1.49 1.29
N CYS A 6 -19.46 -0.27 1.83
CA CYS A 6 -19.10 -0.06 3.24
C CYS A 6 -20.30 0.36 4.12
N GLY A 7 -21.51 0.43 3.55
CA GLY A 7 -22.74 0.78 4.28
C GLY A 7 -22.96 0.00 5.59
N PRO A 8 -22.80 -1.35 5.61
CA PRO A 8 -22.93 -2.13 6.83
C PRO A 8 -21.94 -1.70 7.92
N LEU A 9 -20.68 -1.47 7.54
CA LEU A 9 -19.61 -1.07 8.46
C LEU A 9 -19.86 0.33 9.06
N PHE A 10 -20.37 1.27 8.26
CA PHE A 10 -20.79 2.58 8.80
C PHE A 10 -21.90 2.43 9.82
N THR A 11 -22.84 1.50 9.61
CA THR A 11 -23.95 1.26 10.54
C THR A 11 -23.46 0.69 11.87
N GLU A 12 -22.48 -0.22 11.84
CA GLU A 12 -21.87 -0.80 13.04
C GLU A 12 -21.08 0.25 13.84
N LEU A 13 -20.39 1.14 13.14
CA LEU A 13 -19.45 2.08 13.74
C LEU A 13 -20.06 3.44 14.13
N LYS A 14 -21.26 3.78 13.66
CA LYS A 14 -21.87 5.12 13.76
C LYS A 14 -21.92 5.67 15.19
N ASP A 15 -22.05 4.82 16.19
CA ASP A 15 -22.19 5.30 17.58
C ASP A 15 -20.81 5.59 18.21
N SER A 16 -19.76 4.91 17.74
CA SER A 16 -18.41 4.98 18.32
C SER A 16 -17.50 6.05 17.70
N ILE A 17 -17.88 6.59 16.54
CA ILE A 17 -17.02 7.45 15.71
C ILE A 17 -17.66 8.82 15.51
N ASP A 18 -16.91 9.88 15.77
CA ASP A 18 -17.42 11.24 15.67
C ASP A 18 -17.18 11.84 14.28
N ILE A 19 -16.02 11.50 13.69
CA ILE A 19 -15.60 11.99 12.37
C ILE A 19 -15.04 10.83 11.53
N TYR A 20 -15.61 10.64 10.34
CA TYR A 20 -15.09 9.75 9.31
C TYR A 20 -14.29 10.53 8.28
N LEU A 21 -13.08 10.07 7.96
CA LEU A 21 -12.33 10.57 6.81
C LEU A 21 -12.26 9.48 5.74
N LEU A 22 -12.85 9.76 4.59
CA LEU A 22 -12.98 8.83 3.47
C LEU A 22 -12.00 9.21 2.36
N GLN A 23 -11.25 8.23 1.89
CA GLN A 23 -10.37 8.36 0.73
C GLN A 23 -10.76 7.37 -0.34
N GLU A 24 -10.68 7.83 -1.58
CA GLU A 24 -11.13 7.14 -2.77
C GLU A 24 -12.55 6.62 -2.55
N HIS A 25 -13.53 7.53 -2.47
CA HIS A 25 -14.94 7.14 -2.31
C HIS A 25 -15.62 6.80 -3.65
N TRP A 26 -14.99 7.12 -4.78
CA TRP A 26 -15.40 6.79 -6.18
C TRP A 26 -16.79 7.30 -6.57
N LEU A 27 -17.30 8.30 -5.86
CA LEU A 27 -18.59 8.94 -6.21
C LEU A 27 -18.37 9.99 -7.29
N PHE A 28 -19.39 10.17 -8.12
CA PHE A 28 -19.54 11.34 -8.99
C PHE A 28 -19.98 12.58 -8.20
N HIS A 29 -19.88 13.76 -8.82
CA HIS A 29 -20.27 15.00 -8.18
C HIS A 29 -21.77 14.99 -7.82
N CYS A 30 -22.62 14.55 -8.75
CA CYS A 30 -24.05 14.39 -8.54
C CYS A 30 -24.41 13.39 -7.42
N GLN A 31 -23.50 12.47 -7.10
CA GLN A 31 -23.69 11.45 -6.07
C GLN A 31 -23.18 11.88 -4.69
N LEU A 32 -22.51 13.04 -4.55
CA LEU A 32 -22.00 13.50 -3.25
C LEU A 32 -23.11 13.68 -2.21
N LYS A 33 -24.35 13.94 -2.64
CA LYS A 33 -25.52 14.00 -1.75
C LYS A 33 -25.75 12.68 -1.00
N MET A 34 -25.40 11.55 -1.60
CA MET A 34 -25.52 10.22 -0.98
C MET A 34 -24.68 10.08 0.30
N LEU A 35 -23.63 10.89 0.47
CA LEU A 35 -22.83 10.91 1.70
C LEU A 35 -23.69 11.20 2.94
N ASN A 36 -24.66 12.12 2.79
CA ASN A 36 -25.58 12.50 3.86
C ASN A 36 -26.72 11.49 4.01
N ASP A 37 -27.07 10.77 2.94
CA ASP A 37 -28.13 9.76 2.96
C ASP A 37 -27.69 8.48 3.68
N ILE A 38 -26.42 8.08 3.54
CA ILE A 38 -25.87 6.86 4.18
C ILE A 38 -25.82 7.00 5.72
N LEU A 39 -25.54 8.21 6.20
CA LEU A 39 -25.43 8.52 7.63
C LEU A 39 -26.27 9.76 7.98
N HIS A 40 -27.58 9.58 8.14
CA HIS A 40 -28.54 10.67 8.38
C HIS A 40 -28.22 11.60 9.57
N ASN A 41 -27.45 11.12 10.55
CA ASN A 41 -27.01 11.90 11.72
C ASN A 41 -25.65 12.59 11.54
N TYR A 42 -25.12 12.57 10.32
CA TYR A 42 -23.85 13.19 9.97
C TYR A 42 -24.08 14.31 8.96
N ASN A 43 -23.21 15.31 9.05
CA ASN A 43 -22.93 16.26 8.00
C ASN A 43 -21.75 15.74 7.17
N GLY A 44 -21.71 16.07 5.89
CA GLY A 44 -20.68 15.57 4.99
C GLY A 44 -20.24 16.58 3.95
N VAL A 45 -18.94 16.67 3.73
CA VAL A 45 -18.35 17.37 2.58
C VAL A 45 -17.48 16.41 1.78
N GLY A 46 -17.61 16.44 0.46
CA GLY A 46 -16.86 15.60 -0.47
C GLY A 46 -16.22 16.40 -1.59
N LYS A 47 -15.12 15.91 -2.13
CA LYS A 47 -14.42 16.43 -3.31
C LYS A 47 -14.18 15.25 -4.23
N VAL A 48 -14.54 15.42 -5.50
CA VAL A 48 -14.33 14.43 -6.56
C VAL A 48 -13.14 14.84 -7.41
N VAL A 49 -12.38 13.87 -7.91
CA VAL A 49 -11.30 14.17 -8.88
C VAL A 49 -11.89 14.41 -10.26
N ASP A 50 -12.96 13.68 -10.61
CA ASP A 50 -13.70 13.85 -11.85
C ASP A 50 -14.97 14.66 -11.60
N SER A 51 -15.05 15.84 -12.19
CA SER A 51 -16.23 16.72 -12.16
C SER A 51 -17.24 16.38 -13.26
N SER A 52 -16.93 15.44 -14.14
CA SER A 52 -17.78 15.08 -15.28
C SER A 52 -18.84 14.09 -14.81
N ASP A 53 -20.00 14.59 -14.41
CA ASP A 53 -21.13 13.73 -14.10
C ASP A 53 -21.56 12.96 -15.36
N PRO A 54 -21.80 11.65 -15.27
CA PRO A 54 -22.16 10.85 -16.44
C PRO A 54 -23.54 11.26 -16.96
N ILE A 55 -23.62 11.51 -18.26
CA ILE A 55 -24.82 12.06 -18.93
C ILE A 55 -25.90 10.97 -19.16
N THR A 56 -25.55 9.68 -19.11
CA THR A 56 -26.51 8.57 -19.36
C THR A 56 -26.21 7.30 -18.55
N PRO A 57 -27.25 6.54 -18.12
CA PRO A 57 -27.12 5.43 -17.18
C PRO A 57 -26.57 4.13 -17.79
N TRP A 58 -26.39 4.05 -19.12
CA TRP A 58 -26.23 2.75 -19.77
C TRP A 58 -24.90 2.04 -19.44
N ARG A 59 -23.85 2.77 -19.07
CA ARG A 59 -22.61 2.26 -18.46
C ARG A 59 -21.94 3.38 -17.68
N MET A 60 -22.39 3.65 -16.45
CA MET A 60 -21.63 4.56 -15.58
C MET A 60 -20.27 3.92 -15.31
N SER A 61 -19.19 4.52 -15.83
CA SER A 61 -17.85 4.26 -15.33
C SER A 61 -17.84 4.48 -13.82
N ARG A 62 -16.94 3.83 -13.08
CA ARG A 62 -16.77 4.22 -11.67
C ARG A 62 -16.15 5.61 -11.63
N GLY A 63 -16.62 6.47 -10.73
CA GLY A 63 -15.97 7.76 -10.49
C GLY A 63 -14.51 7.55 -10.07
N TYR A 64 -13.63 8.48 -10.41
CA TYR A 64 -12.19 8.32 -10.14
C TYR A 64 -11.81 8.97 -8.80
N GLY A 65 -11.40 8.16 -7.82
CA GLY A 65 -10.86 8.65 -6.55
C GLY A 65 -11.85 9.42 -5.67
N GLY A 66 -11.44 10.60 -5.20
CA GLY A 66 -12.23 11.49 -4.34
C GLY A 66 -11.93 11.36 -2.84
N THR A 67 -12.24 12.42 -2.09
CA THR A 67 -12.10 12.45 -0.63
C THR A 67 -13.35 13.03 0.01
N ALA A 68 -13.72 12.55 1.19
CA ALA A 68 -14.83 13.11 1.94
C ALA A 68 -14.56 13.12 3.44
N ILE A 69 -15.14 14.07 4.14
CA ILE A 69 -15.12 14.17 5.60
C ILE A 69 -16.58 14.19 6.05
N LEU A 70 -16.95 13.27 6.93
CA LEU A 70 -18.27 13.20 7.56
C LEU A 70 -18.10 13.41 9.06
N TRP A 71 -18.96 14.21 9.70
CA TRP A 71 -18.95 14.42 11.15
C TRP A 71 -20.36 14.41 11.71
N LYS A 72 -20.53 13.98 12.97
CA LYS A 72 -21.85 13.99 13.61
C LYS A 72 -22.44 15.41 13.65
N LYS A 73 -23.76 15.52 13.44
CA LYS A 73 -24.49 16.80 13.44
C LYS A 73 -24.36 17.58 14.75
N ASN A 74 -24.22 16.90 15.88
CA ASN A 74 -23.99 17.56 17.17
C ASN A 74 -22.62 18.28 17.27
N LEU A 75 -21.71 18.07 16.32
CA LEU A 75 -20.42 18.77 16.22
C LEU A 75 -20.46 19.95 15.24
N GLU A 76 -21.62 20.25 14.63
CA GLU A 76 -21.76 21.32 13.64
C GLU A 76 -21.33 22.69 14.15
N SER A 77 -21.52 22.97 15.44
CA SER A 77 -21.10 24.23 16.06
C SER A 77 -19.58 24.38 16.20
N ILE A 78 -18.82 23.29 16.12
CA ILE A 78 -17.36 23.29 16.32
C ILE A 78 -16.58 22.90 15.07
N VAL A 79 -17.23 22.34 14.04
CA VAL A 79 -16.57 21.92 12.79
C VAL A 79 -16.85 22.90 11.67
N THR A 80 -15.80 23.53 11.14
CA THR A 80 -15.88 24.44 9.99
C THR A 80 -15.17 23.81 8.78
N PRO A 81 -15.88 23.48 7.69
CA PRO A 81 -15.23 23.02 6.46
C PRO A 81 -14.36 24.11 5.84
N LEU A 82 -13.12 23.78 5.50
CA LEU A 82 -12.20 24.70 4.86
C LEU A 82 -12.19 24.44 3.34
N THR A 83 -12.23 25.51 2.55
CA THR A 83 -12.13 25.45 1.08
C THR A 83 -10.70 25.25 0.56
N ILE A 84 -9.75 25.12 1.48
CA ILE A 84 -8.31 24.97 1.19
C ILE A 84 -8.04 23.57 0.61
N GLY A 85 -7.02 23.47 -0.26
CA GLY A 85 -6.54 22.22 -0.84
C GLY A 85 -7.05 21.95 -2.27
N ASN A 86 -6.73 20.77 -2.81
CA ASN A 86 -7.12 20.34 -4.17
C ASN A 86 -8.19 19.23 -4.11
N ASN A 87 -8.56 18.65 -5.26
CA ASN A 87 -9.59 17.59 -5.34
C ASN A 87 -9.25 16.29 -4.57
N ARG A 88 -8.04 16.16 -4.03
CA ARG A 88 -7.56 15.02 -3.23
C ARG A 88 -7.30 15.36 -1.78
N ILE A 89 -7.48 16.62 -1.37
CA ILE A 89 -7.25 17.08 0.00
C ILE A 89 -8.48 17.86 0.46
N HIS A 90 -9.07 17.37 1.55
CA HIS A 90 -10.15 18.02 2.25
C HIS A 90 -9.71 18.38 3.66
N CYS A 91 -10.13 19.54 4.12
CA CYS A 91 -9.74 20.08 5.41
C CYS A 91 -10.99 20.54 6.15
N ILE A 92 -11.03 20.27 7.45
CA ILE A 92 -11.97 20.89 8.39
C ILE A 92 -11.13 21.56 9.49
N GLU A 93 -11.62 22.68 9.99
CA GLU A 93 -11.17 23.28 11.24
C GLU A 93 -12.08 22.80 12.36
N ILE A 94 -11.50 22.48 13.52
CA ILE A 94 -12.23 22.04 14.70
C ILE A 94 -11.93 23.02 15.84
N ASN A 95 -12.94 23.76 16.26
CA ASN A 95 -12.87 24.75 17.32
C ASN A 95 -13.31 24.11 18.65
N GLY A 96 -12.36 23.65 19.47
CA GLY A 96 -12.66 23.07 20.77
C GLY A 96 -11.60 22.10 21.26
N ASP A 97 -11.91 21.35 22.32
CA ASP A 97 -11.00 20.33 22.84
C ASP A 97 -10.99 19.09 21.92
N SER A 98 -9.94 18.99 21.12
CA SER A 98 -9.71 17.86 20.21
C SER A 98 -9.60 16.50 20.90
N SER A 99 -9.35 16.44 22.21
CA SER A 99 -9.21 15.18 22.95
C SER A 99 -10.53 14.42 23.09
N LEU A 100 -11.67 15.09 22.90
CA LEU A 100 -13.01 14.51 22.98
C LEU A 100 -13.50 13.92 21.65
N ILE A 101 -12.72 14.04 20.57
CA ILE A 101 -13.16 13.71 19.21
C ILE A 101 -12.47 12.45 18.72
N LYS A 102 -13.26 11.44 18.37
CA LYS A 102 -12.76 10.21 17.76
C LYS A 102 -12.75 10.32 16.24
N ILE A 103 -11.55 10.41 15.66
CA ILE A 103 -11.31 10.47 14.21
C ILE A 103 -10.80 9.11 13.72
N THR A 104 -11.36 8.59 12.63
CA THR A 104 -10.89 7.31 12.05
C THR A 104 -10.70 7.36 10.53
N THR A 105 -9.54 6.84 10.12
CA THR A 105 -9.21 6.37 8.77
C THR A 105 -8.64 4.96 8.82
N GLN A 106 -7.81 4.73 9.83
CA GLN A 106 -7.02 3.52 10.00
C GLN A 106 -7.87 2.34 10.46
N GLU A 107 -8.81 2.54 11.40
CA GLU A 107 -9.62 1.43 11.92
C GLU A 107 -10.58 0.90 10.85
N LEU A 108 -11.17 1.80 10.06
CA LEU A 108 -12.03 1.41 8.93
C LEU A 108 -11.26 0.59 7.89
N ARG A 109 -10.03 1.01 7.53
CA ARG A 109 -9.16 0.24 6.62
C ARG A 109 -8.79 -1.12 7.19
N LYS A 110 -8.47 -1.17 8.48
CA LYS A 110 -8.13 -2.41 9.17
C LYS A 110 -9.31 -3.38 9.16
N LEU A 111 -10.52 -2.92 9.48
CA LEU A 111 -11.74 -3.72 9.46
C LEU A 111 -12.07 -4.22 8.05
N CYS A 112 -12.01 -3.37 7.03
CA CYS A 112 -12.18 -3.81 5.64
C CYS A 112 -11.11 -4.84 5.23
N GLY A 113 -9.87 -4.70 5.72
CA GLY A 113 -8.80 -5.66 5.49
C GLY A 113 -9.09 -7.03 6.13
N ILE A 114 -9.62 -7.03 7.36
CA ILE A 114 -10.04 -8.24 8.09
C ILE A 114 -11.20 -8.91 7.36
N GLU A 115 -12.25 -8.16 7.00
CA GLU A 115 -13.43 -8.68 6.29
C GLU A 115 -13.03 -9.28 4.93
N ALA A 116 -12.17 -8.59 4.16
CA ALA A 116 -11.66 -9.11 2.90
C ALA A 116 -10.77 -10.36 3.06
N ALA A 117 -10.06 -10.49 4.18
CA ALA A 117 -9.30 -11.69 4.51
C ALA A 117 -10.23 -12.85 4.91
N GLN A 118 -11.22 -12.58 5.76
CA GLN A 118 -12.25 -13.56 6.17
C GLN A 118 -13.03 -14.08 4.96
N LYS A 119 -13.45 -13.20 4.06
CA LYS A 119 -14.11 -13.59 2.80
C LYS A 119 -13.22 -14.50 1.94
N ARG A 120 -11.92 -14.20 1.81
CA ARG A 120 -10.98 -15.06 1.08
C ARG A 120 -10.81 -16.44 1.73
N ILE A 121 -10.84 -16.50 3.06
CA ILE A 121 -10.80 -17.78 3.80
C ILE A 121 -12.09 -18.57 3.55
N GLN A 122 -13.25 -17.89 3.61
CA GLN A 122 -14.54 -18.50 3.31
C GLN A 122 -14.58 -19.03 1.87
N ASP A 123 -14.25 -18.21 0.87
CA ASP A 123 -14.19 -18.60 -0.54
C ASP A 123 -13.26 -19.83 -0.74
N ARG A 124 -12.12 -19.84 -0.04
CA ARG A 124 -11.18 -20.99 -0.06
C ARG A 124 -11.82 -22.25 0.52
N ASN A 125 -12.49 -22.14 1.66
CA ASN A 125 -13.14 -23.29 2.31
C ASN A 125 -14.28 -23.84 1.44
N GLU A 126 -15.08 -22.96 0.84
CA GLU A 126 -16.13 -23.34 -0.11
C GLU A 126 -15.55 -24.10 -1.33
N ILE A 127 -14.40 -23.66 -1.85
CA ILE A 127 -13.69 -24.38 -2.93
C ILE A 127 -13.21 -25.76 -2.48
N ILE A 128 -12.64 -25.87 -1.27
CA ILE A 128 -12.15 -27.14 -0.72
C ILE A 128 -13.32 -28.12 -0.51
N GLU A 129 -14.44 -27.64 0.02
CA GLU A 129 -15.64 -28.45 0.22
C GLU A 129 -16.25 -28.89 -1.11
N ALA A 130 -16.42 -27.97 -2.06
CA ALA A 130 -16.96 -28.27 -3.38
C ALA A 130 -16.09 -29.25 -4.18
N ARG A 131 -14.76 -29.25 -3.97
CA ARG A 131 -13.85 -30.22 -4.59
C ARG A 131 -14.24 -31.66 -4.28
N SER A 132 -14.71 -31.90 -3.05
CA SER A 132 -15.05 -33.23 -2.53
C SER A 132 -16.49 -33.63 -2.85
N SER A 133 -17.41 -32.67 -2.86
CA SER A 133 -18.86 -32.92 -2.94
C SER A 133 -19.47 -32.66 -4.32
N ASN A 134 -19.03 -31.62 -5.04
CA ASN A 134 -19.68 -31.15 -6.26
C ASN A 134 -18.69 -30.53 -7.26
N LYS A 135 -18.25 -31.35 -8.22
CA LYS A 135 -17.28 -30.98 -9.26
C LYS A 135 -17.72 -29.77 -10.11
N THR A 136 -19.01 -29.63 -10.39
CA THR A 136 -19.55 -28.49 -11.17
C THR A 136 -19.44 -27.18 -10.40
N LEU A 137 -19.82 -27.19 -9.11
CA LEU A 137 -19.68 -26.03 -8.24
C LEU A 137 -18.22 -25.64 -8.04
N PHE A 138 -17.33 -26.63 -7.86
CA PHE A 138 -15.89 -26.41 -7.75
C PHE A 138 -15.34 -25.62 -8.95
N TYR A 139 -15.59 -26.06 -10.18
CA TYR A 139 -15.10 -25.35 -11.36
C TYR A 139 -15.74 -23.97 -11.53
N LYS A 140 -17.01 -23.80 -11.14
CA LYS A 140 -17.67 -22.48 -11.13
C LYS A 140 -16.96 -21.50 -10.20
N LEU A 141 -16.63 -21.91 -8.97
CA LEU A 141 -15.93 -21.08 -7.98
C LEU A 141 -14.50 -20.76 -8.43
N ILE A 142 -13.77 -21.73 -8.99
CA ILE A 142 -12.43 -21.51 -9.57
C ILE A 142 -12.49 -20.49 -10.71
N ASN A 143 -13.49 -20.58 -11.58
CA ASN A 143 -13.65 -19.64 -12.70
C ASN A 143 -14.01 -18.22 -12.23
N GLN A 144 -14.75 -18.07 -11.13
CA GLN A 144 -15.02 -16.77 -10.52
C GLN A 144 -13.74 -16.13 -9.97
N GLN A 145 -12.85 -16.90 -9.33
CA GLN A 145 -11.60 -16.42 -8.74
C GLN A 145 -10.51 -16.12 -9.77
N ARG A 146 -10.48 -16.88 -10.89
CA ARG A 146 -9.48 -16.69 -11.95
C ARG A 146 -9.56 -15.32 -12.65
N GLY A 147 -10.64 -14.57 -12.47
CA GLY A 147 -10.90 -13.37 -13.26
C GLY A 147 -10.96 -13.70 -14.76
N LYS A 148 -11.15 -12.67 -15.61
CA LYS A 148 -10.95 -12.86 -17.05
C LYS A 148 -9.44 -12.96 -17.31
N LEU A 149 -8.86 -14.15 -17.13
CA LEU A 149 -7.55 -14.47 -17.69
C LEU A 149 -7.67 -14.43 -19.21
N SER A 150 -7.48 -13.25 -19.79
CA SER A 150 -7.53 -13.03 -21.25
C SER A 150 -6.27 -13.52 -21.96
N ARG A 151 -5.32 -14.11 -21.22
CA ARG A 151 -4.07 -14.59 -21.78
C ARG A 151 -4.10 -16.11 -21.83
N ARG A 152 -4.27 -16.62 -23.04
CA ARG A 152 -3.94 -18.00 -23.39
C ARG A 152 -2.42 -18.14 -23.24
N ILE A 153 -1.99 -19.14 -22.48
CA ILE A 153 -0.57 -19.52 -22.44
C ILE A 153 -0.41 -20.49 -23.59
N ASP A 154 0.24 -20.04 -24.66
CA ASP A 154 0.50 -20.85 -25.85
C ASP A 154 1.86 -21.60 -25.75
N GLU A 155 2.70 -21.21 -24.79
CA GLU A 155 4.02 -21.80 -24.55
C GLU A 155 4.35 -21.78 -23.04
N LEU A 156 4.79 -22.91 -22.51
CA LEU A 156 5.32 -23.07 -21.15
C LEU A 156 6.74 -23.61 -21.22
N ASN A 157 7.68 -22.97 -20.52
CA ASN A 157 9.07 -23.41 -20.41
C ASN A 157 9.30 -24.01 -19.00
N VAL A 158 9.69 -25.29 -18.93
CA VAL A 158 10.02 -25.99 -17.68
C VAL A 158 11.38 -26.67 -17.84
N GLY A 159 12.40 -26.13 -17.16
CA GLY A 159 13.79 -26.54 -17.38
C GLY A 159 14.22 -26.25 -18.82
N ASP A 160 14.79 -27.25 -19.48
CA ASP A 160 15.23 -27.16 -20.89
C ASP A 160 14.13 -27.57 -21.90
N ASN A 161 12.91 -27.86 -21.42
CA ASN A 161 11.81 -28.32 -22.27
C ASN A 161 10.78 -27.21 -22.52
N ILE A 162 10.31 -27.16 -23.78
CA ILE A 162 9.27 -26.24 -24.24
C ILE A 162 7.99 -27.04 -24.49
N TYR A 163 6.87 -26.60 -23.91
CA TYR A 163 5.57 -27.23 -24.01
C TYR A 163 4.59 -26.26 -24.68
N ASN A 164 4.09 -26.59 -25.88
CA ASN A 164 3.33 -25.66 -26.74
C ASN A 164 1.94 -26.15 -27.15
N THR A 165 1.53 -27.31 -26.66
CA THR A 165 0.14 -27.81 -26.76
C THR A 165 -0.48 -27.87 -25.38
N LEU A 166 -1.82 -27.86 -25.29
CA LEU A 166 -2.51 -27.88 -23.99
C LEU A 166 -2.09 -29.09 -23.13
N ASP A 167 -2.03 -30.28 -23.72
CA ASP A 167 -1.65 -31.51 -23.01
C ASP A 167 -0.19 -31.47 -22.55
N GLN A 168 0.71 -30.99 -23.41
CA GLN A 168 2.11 -30.79 -23.06
C GLN A 168 2.25 -29.75 -21.95
N ILE A 169 1.53 -28.63 -22.01
CA ILE A 169 1.57 -27.58 -20.98
C ILE A 169 1.11 -28.16 -19.64
N MET A 170 0.06 -28.98 -19.64
CA MET A 170 -0.42 -29.65 -18.43
C MET A 170 0.60 -30.66 -17.88
N GLU A 171 1.28 -31.43 -18.73
CA GLU A 171 2.34 -32.34 -18.30
C GLU A 171 3.57 -31.59 -17.81
N GLY A 172 3.96 -30.50 -18.47
CA GLY A 172 5.04 -29.61 -18.02
C GLY A 172 4.77 -29.04 -16.63
N TRP A 173 3.54 -28.57 -16.37
CA TRP A 173 3.12 -28.16 -15.03
C TRP A 173 3.20 -29.28 -14.01
N LYS A 174 2.76 -30.49 -14.36
CA LYS A 174 2.81 -31.66 -13.48
C LYS A 174 4.25 -32.04 -13.13
N ILE A 175 5.15 -32.05 -14.11
CA ILE A 175 6.58 -32.30 -13.90
C ILE A 175 7.17 -31.20 -13.00
N HIS A 176 6.92 -29.93 -13.31
CA HIS A 176 7.41 -28.79 -12.54
C HIS A 176 7.00 -28.87 -11.06
N PHE A 177 5.70 -29.08 -10.81
CA PHE A 177 5.19 -29.16 -9.44
C PHE A 177 5.55 -30.46 -8.74
N GLY A 178 5.73 -31.57 -9.47
CA GLY A 178 6.27 -32.81 -8.92
C GLY A 178 7.68 -32.62 -8.39
N GLN A 179 8.55 -31.98 -9.19
CA GLN A 179 9.92 -31.65 -8.78
C GLN A 179 10.00 -30.71 -7.59
N LEU A 180 9.03 -29.79 -7.45
CA LEU A 180 8.94 -28.90 -6.28
C LEU A 180 8.39 -29.60 -5.02
N ALA A 181 7.77 -30.78 -5.16
CA ALA A 181 7.09 -31.49 -4.08
C ALA A 181 7.86 -32.72 -3.59
N GLU A 182 8.86 -33.21 -4.33
CA GLU A 182 9.74 -34.28 -3.87
C GLU A 182 10.74 -33.72 -2.83
N ASN A 183 10.65 -34.21 -1.59
CA ASN A 183 11.69 -33.96 -0.59
C ASN A 183 13.02 -34.46 -1.14
N THR A 184 14.02 -33.60 -1.13
CA THR A 184 15.34 -34.02 -1.56
C THR A 184 15.89 -35.05 -0.56
N LEU A 185 16.53 -36.11 -1.06
CA LEU A 185 17.17 -37.11 -0.19
C LEU A 185 18.40 -36.55 0.55
N ASP A 186 18.85 -35.35 0.19
CA ASP A 186 19.93 -34.63 0.84
C ASP A 186 19.33 -33.67 1.87
N GLU A 187 19.37 -34.03 3.15
CA GLU A 187 18.90 -33.17 4.25
C GLU A 187 19.58 -31.78 4.25
N ASN A 188 20.78 -31.66 3.65
CA ASN A 188 21.47 -30.37 3.52
C ASN A 188 20.93 -29.53 2.36
N PHE A 189 20.29 -30.11 1.35
CA PHE A 189 19.73 -29.37 0.23
C PHE A 189 18.55 -28.51 0.70
N ASP A 190 17.60 -29.08 1.44
CA ASP A 190 16.45 -28.34 1.95
C ASP A 190 16.89 -27.22 2.92
N SER A 191 17.90 -27.48 3.76
CA SER A 191 18.48 -26.48 4.67
C SER A 191 19.19 -25.34 3.93
N ASN A 192 19.99 -25.66 2.92
CA ASN A 192 20.66 -24.65 2.08
C ASN A 192 19.68 -23.87 1.21
N TYR A 193 18.65 -24.54 0.69
CA TYR A 193 17.59 -23.91 -0.09
C TYR A 193 16.79 -22.93 0.78
N LEU A 194 16.33 -23.37 1.96
CA LEU A 194 15.63 -22.51 2.91
C LEU A 194 16.48 -21.28 3.27
N LYS A 195 17.76 -21.47 3.59
CA LYS A 195 18.69 -20.37 3.88
C LYS A 195 18.82 -19.42 2.69
N THR A 196 18.90 -19.95 1.46
CA THR A 196 18.96 -19.15 0.23
C THR A 196 17.67 -18.33 0.04
N THR A 197 16.51 -18.96 0.15
CA THR A 197 15.20 -18.31 0.03
C THR A 197 14.98 -17.25 1.11
N GLU A 198 15.37 -17.51 2.37
CA GLU A 198 15.30 -16.51 3.44
C GLU A 198 16.17 -15.29 3.16
N ASN A 199 17.35 -15.49 2.56
CA ASN A 199 18.23 -14.39 2.18
C ASN A 199 17.71 -13.61 0.98
N GLU A 200 17.19 -14.28 -0.04
CA GLU A 200 16.50 -13.63 -1.16
C GLU A 200 15.31 -12.80 -0.68
N TYR A 201 14.51 -13.34 0.25
CA TYR A 201 13.41 -12.62 0.88
C TYR A 201 13.89 -11.38 1.64
N LYS A 202 14.95 -11.49 2.45
CA LYS A 202 15.56 -10.34 3.15
C LYS A 202 16.06 -9.28 2.16
N ASN A 203 16.69 -9.69 1.06
CA ASN A 203 17.14 -8.80 0.00
C ASN A 203 15.98 -8.04 -0.66
N ILE A 204 14.88 -8.73 -0.98
CA ILE A 204 13.67 -8.10 -1.52
C ILE A 204 13.12 -7.07 -0.54
N ILE A 205 13.04 -7.40 0.76
CA ILE A 205 12.61 -6.45 1.79
C ILE A 205 13.49 -5.19 1.82
N GLU A 206 14.81 -5.35 1.79
CA GLU A 206 15.72 -4.19 1.81
C GLU A 206 15.59 -3.33 0.53
N LEU A 207 15.37 -3.95 -0.63
CA LEU A 207 15.07 -3.22 -1.87
C LEU A 207 13.75 -2.43 -1.78
N CYS A 208 12.68 -3.04 -1.24
CA CYS A 208 11.42 -2.35 -0.99
C CYS A 208 11.59 -1.17 -0.01
N LYS A 209 12.36 -1.36 1.06
CA LYS A 209 12.69 -0.27 2.01
C LYS A 209 13.45 0.86 1.32
N ALA A 210 14.42 0.53 0.45
CA ALA A 210 15.17 1.53 -0.30
C ALA A 210 14.24 2.39 -1.18
N GLU A 211 13.27 1.79 -1.87
CA GLU A 211 12.25 2.55 -2.63
C GLU A 211 11.39 3.46 -1.73
N ILE A 212 10.95 2.96 -0.57
CA ILE A 212 10.19 3.75 0.39
C ILE A 212 11.03 4.95 0.85
N HIS A 213 12.30 4.74 1.17
CA HIS A 213 13.20 5.81 1.58
C HIS A 213 13.41 6.86 0.47
N ILE A 214 13.52 6.44 -0.80
CA ILE A 214 13.58 7.38 -1.94
C ILE A 214 12.30 8.22 -2.02
N LYS A 215 11.12 7.62 -1.82
CA LYS A 215 9.84 8.35 -1.81
C LYS A 215 9.78 9.36 -0.67
N ILE A 216 10.21 8.95 0.52
CA ILE A 216 10.31 9.83 1.70
C ILE A 216 11.24 11.02 1.41
N LEU A 217 12.46 10.76 0.91
CA LEU A 217 13.43 11.79 0.52
C LEU A 217 12.92 12.68 -0.62
N THR A 218 12.12 12.15 -1.53
CA THR A 218 11.50 12.93 -2.62
C THR A 218 10.48 13.92 -2.08
N ILE A 219 9.60 13.48 -1.17
CA ILE A 219 8.63 14.36 -0.50
C ILE A 219 9.38 15.46 0.26
N PHE A 220 10.38 15.09 1.04
CA PHE A 220 11.18 16.05 1.80
C PHE A 220 11.87 17.07 0.90
N GLY A 221 12.53 16.63 -0.18
CA GLY A 221 13.12 17.54 -1.14
C GLY A 221 12.12 18.49 -1.80
N ASN A 222 10.86 18.08 -1.99
CA ASN A 222 9.84 19.01 -2.48
C ASN A 222 9.52 20.09 -1.45
N ILE A 223 9.52 19.74 -0.16
CA ILE A 223 9.30 20.71 0.91
C ILE A 223 10.50 21.65 1.05
N THR A 224 11.75 21.16 0.93
CA THR A 224 12.94 22.03 1.01
C THR A 224 13.00 23.09 -0.09
N ARG A 225 12.32 22.86 -1.22
CA ARG A 225 12.20 23.81 -2.34
C ARG A 225 10.90 24.60 -2.33
N ALA A 226 10.03 24.37 -1.34
CA ALA A 226 8.84 25.19 -1.15
C ALA A 226 9.25 26.55 -0.58
N ASN A 227 8.37 27.55 -0.71
CA ASN A 227 8.58 28.84 -0.06
C ASN A 227 8.82 28.64 1.45
N GLU A 228 9.85 29.26 2.02
CA GLU A 228 10.18 29.18 3.45
C GLU A 228 9.01 29.59 4.37
N ASN A 229 8.10 30.42 3.87
CA ASN A 229 6.89 30.85 4.58
C ASN A 229 5.71 29.88 4.41
N SER A 230 5.86 28.80 3.62
CA SER A 230 4.82 27.78 3.49
C SER A 230 4.61 27.03 4.80
N CYS A 231 3.38 26.57 5.01
CA CYS A 231 3.00 25.84 6.22
C CYS A 231 3.82 24.54 6.35
N GLU A 232 4.03 23.83 5.24
CA GLU A 232 4.78 22.58 5.16
C GLU A 232 6.24 22.78 5.56
N TRP A 233 6.88 23.85 5.06
CA TRP A 233 8.26 24.15 5.37
C TRP A 233 8.44 24.46 6.86
N ARG A 234 7.63 25.36 7.41
CA ARG A 234 7.67 25.73 8.84
C ARG A 234 7.35 24.57 9.76
N LEU A 235 6.43 23.68 9.35
CA LEU A 235 6.11 22.47 10.09
C LEU A 235 7.31 21.53 10.12
N VAL A 236 7.95 21.28 8.98
CA VAL A 236 9.15 20.44 8.88
C VAL A 236 10.28 20.97 9.76
N GLU A 237 10.59 22.27 9.66
CA GLU A 237 11.61 22.94 10.48
C GLU A 237 11.36 22.69 11.97
N ARG A 238 10.17 23.07 12.45
CA ARG A 238 9.78 22.95 13.85
C ARG A 238 9.83 21.50 14.34
N GLN A 239 9.32 20.56 13.55
CA GLN A 239 9.26 19.15 13.94
C GLN A 239 10.65 18.50 13.97
N LEU A 240 11.54 18.90 13.06
CA LEU A 240 12.94 18.45 13.08
C LEU A 240 13.69 18.96 14.31
N GLN A 241 13.34 20.12 14.86
CA GLN A 241 13.98 20.66 16.07
C GLN A 241 13.44 20.02 17.36
N ILE A 242 12.12 19.82 17.46
CA ILE A 242 11.46 19.46 18.73
C ILE A 242 11.43 17.94 18.98
N LYS A 243 11.32 17.11 17.94
CA LYS A 243 11.09 15.68 18.14
C LYS A 243 12.33 14.95 18.71
N SER A 244 12.09 14.18 19.78
CA SER A 244 13.08 13.29 20.40
C SER A 244 13.44 12.12 19.48
N LYS A 245 14.63 11.52 19.68
CA LYS A 245 15.12 10.40 18.86
C LYS A 245 14.24 9.16 18.90
N ASP A 246 13.45 9.00 19.97
CA ASP A 246 12.59 7.83 20.20
C ASP A 246 11.16 8.02 19.66
N SER A 247 10.84 9.19 19.09
CA SER A 247 9.53 9.44 18.50
C SER A 247 9.32 8.63 17.21
N ASN A 248 8.15 7.98 17.07
CA ASN A 248 7.71 7.29 15.85
C ASN A 248 7.17 8.25 14.76
N SER A 249 7.78 9.42 14.61
CA SER A 249 7.33 10.42 13.64
C SER A 249 8.12 10.31 12.34
N TRP A 250 7.47 10.65 11.23
CA TRP A 250 8.10 10.71 9.90
C TRP A 250 9.38 11.56 9.88
N PHE A 251 9.47 12.61 10.69
CA PHE A 251 10.66 13.47 10.81
C PHE A 251 11.85 12.77 11.45
N ILE A 252 11.61 11.87 12.41
CA ILE A 252 12.67 11.05 13.00
C ILE A 252 13.12 9.96 12.03
N ASP A 253 12.19 9.36 11.30
CA ASP A 253 12.53 8.44 10.22
C ASP A 253 13.37 9.13 9.14
N MET A 254 13.07 10.39 8.79
CA MET A 254 13.91 11.19 7.91
C MET A 254 15.35 11.33 8.43
N LYS A 255 15.52 11.66 9.73
CA LYS A 255 16.86 11.76 10.35
C LYS A 255 17.61 10.42 10.27
N LYS A 256 16.93 9.31 10.59
CA LYS A 256 17.49 7.95 10.50
C LYS A 256 17.89 7.60 9.07
N ILE A 257 17.07 7.97 8.09
CA ILE A 257 17.34 7.78 6.66
C ILE A 257 18.58 8.57 6.23
N CYS A 258 18.67 9.86 6.59
CA CYS A 258 19.85 10.66 6.27
C CYS A 258 21.12 10.05 6.86
N ILE A 259 21.08 9.61 8.13
CA ILE A 259 22.22 8.92 8.77
C ILE A 259 22.54 7.61 8.05
N LYS A 260 21.54 6.76 7.76
CA LYS A 260 21.70 5.46 7.08
C LYS A 260 22.44 5.60 5.74
N TYR A 261 22.15 6.66 5.00
CA TYR A 261 22.70 6.91 3.67
C TYR A 261 23.86 7.91 3.66
N ASN A 262 24.36 8.31 4.83
CA ASN A 262 25.42 9.31 4.98
C ASN A 262 25.12 10.62 4.21
N LEU A 263 23.87 11.07 4.31
CA LEU A 263 23.41 12.37 3.81
C LEU A 263 23.58 13.43 4.90
N GLU A 264 23.62 14.70 4.50
CA GLU A 264 23.63 15.82 5.43
C GLU A 264 22.42 15.80 6.37
N ASN A 265 22.59 16.45 7.53
CA ASN A 265 21.52 16.62 8.51
C ASN A 265 20.29 17.23 7.81
N PRO A 266 19.06 16.71 8.03
CA PRO A 266 17.86 17.24 7.40
C PRO A 266 17.66 18.75 7.60
N LEU A 267 18.04 19.32 8.75
CA LEU A 267 17.96 20.77 8.95
C LEU A 267 18.93 21.52 8.02
N SER A 268 20.17 21.03 7.84
CA SER A 268 21.11 21.61 6.87
C SER A 268 20.52 21.57 5.46
N LEU A 269 19.96 20.43 5.06
CA LEU A 269 19.33 20.25 3.75
C LEU A 269 18.08 21.12 3.55
N LEU A 270 17.38 21.48 4.63
CA LEU A 270 16.22 22.35 4.60
C LEU A 270 16.61 23.82 4.34
N TYR A 271 17.70 24.29 4.94
CA TYR A 271 18.21 25.65 4.75
C TYR A 271 19.08 25.81 3.48
N ASN A 272 19.74 24.74 3.04
CA ASN A 272 20.59 24.74 1.86
C ASN A 272 19.87 24.12 0.65
N GLU A 273 19.01 24.90 0.00
CA GLU A 273 18.18 24.41 -1.10
C GLU A 273 19.04 23.81 -2.24
N LEU A 274 18.79 22.54 -2.55
CA LEU A 274 19.34 21.89 -3.74
C LEU A 274 18.32 21.90 -4.87
N SER A 275 18.79 22.18 -6.09
CA SER A 275 17.98 22.02 -7.29
C SER A 275 17.44 20.58 -7.40
N LYS A 276 16.24 20.43 -7.99
CA LYS A 276 15.57 19.12 -8.14
C LYS A 276 16.50 18.04 -8.75
N GLY A 277 17.30 18.42 -9.74
CA GLY A 277 18.28 17.51 -10.38
C GLY A 277 19.40 17.09 -9.45
N LYS A 278 20.00 18.04 -8.71
CA LYS A 278 21.04 17.75 -7.71
C LYS A 278 20.49 16.88 -6.58
N TRP A 279 19.30 17.19 -6.06
CA TRP A 279 18.62 16.42 -5.02
C TRP A 279 18.38 14.96 -5.43
N LYS A 280 17.77 14.77 -6.62
CA LYS A 280 17.48 13.42 -7.15
C LYS A 280 18.76 12.61 -7.32
N LYS A 281 19.81 13.21 -7.93
CA LYS A 281 21.10 12.54 -8.11
C LYS A 281 21.71 12.14 -6.77
N MET A 282 21.81 13.08 -5.82
CA MET A 282 22.37 12.84 -4.48
C MET A 282 21.65 11.69 -3.77
N THR A 283 20.33 11.78 -3.65
CA THR A 283 19.53 10.80 -2.91
C THR A 283 19.52 9.43 -3.58
N THR A 284 19.31 9.35 -4.89
CA THR A 284 19.33 8.08 -5.63
C THR A 284 20.70 7.42 -5.59
N THR A 285 21.78 8.18 -5.82
CA THR A 285 23.15 7.62 -5.77
C THR A 285 23.50 7.13 -4.36
N ALA A 286 23.16 7.88 -3.31
CA ALA A 286 23.43 7.46 -1.93
C ALA A 286 22.68 6.16 -1.56
N VAL A 287 21.38 6.08 -1.88
CA VAL A 287 20.56 4.90 -1.61
C VAL A 287 21.02 3.68 -2.41
N GLN A 288 21.32 3.85 -3.70
CA GLN A 288 21.80 2.77 -4.57
C GLN A 288 23.19 2.29 -4.16
N LYS A 289 24.10 3.20 -3.80
CA LYS A 289 25.43 2.85 -3.32
C LYS A 289 25.34 2.01 -2.06
N TYR A 290 24.57 2.45 -1.06
CA TYR A 290 24.35 1.70 0.17
C TYR A 290 23.79 0.30 -0.10
N SER A 291 22.73 0.21 -0.91
CA SER A 291 22.06 -1.06 -1.21
C SER A 291 22.99 -2.02 -1.96
N THR A 292 23.74 -1.51 -2.94
CA THR A 292 24.71 -2.29 -3.72
C THR A 292 25.86 -2.78 -2.84
N THR A 293 26.41 -1.93 -1.97
CA THR A 293 27.48 -2.32 -1.03
C THR A 293 27.00 -3.43 -0.10
N ARG A 294 25.80 -3.26 0.49
CA ARG A 294 25.23 -4.25 1.40
C ARG A 294 24.95 -5.59 0.73
N ILE A 295 24.35 -5.58 -0.46
CA ILE A 295 24.11 -6.81 -1.24
C ILE A 295 25.44 -7.49 -1.58
N LYS A 296 26.48 -6.74 -1.95
CA LYS A 296 27.81 -7.31 -2.21
C LYS A 296 28.44 -7.93 -0.97
N GLU A 297 28.34 -7.28 0.19
CA GLU A 297 28.83 -7.82 1.46
C GLU A 297 28.12 -9.13 1.82
N GLU A 298 26.80 -9.19 1.65
CA GLU A 298 26.02 -10.41 1.88
C GLU A 298 26.39 -11.51 0.87
N ILE A 299 26.51 -11.19 -0.42
CA ILE A 299 26.93 -12.16 -1.46
C ILE A 299 28.32 -12.72 -1.16
N MET A 300 29.28 -11.90 -0.73
CA MET A 300 30.63 -12.36 -0.39
C MET A 300 30.62 -13.34 0.79
N TYR A 301 29.71 -13.16 1.76
CA TYR A 301 29.53 -14.09 2.87
C TYR A 301 28.95 -15.45 2.41
N TYR A 302 28.17 -15.49 1.33
CA TYR A 302 27.56 -16.72 0.83
C TYR A 302 28.39 -17.43 -0.24
N PHE A 303 29.19 -16.71 -1.04
CA PHE A 303 30.09 -17.33 -2.02
C PHE A 303 31.15 -18.23 -1.37
N SER A 304 31.56 -17.91 -0.14
CA SER A 304 32.49 -18.75 0.63
C SER A 304 31.87 -20.10 1.07
N MET A 305 30.54 -20.25 1.06
CA MET A 305 29.88 -21.51 1.42
C MET A 305 29.67 -22.47 0.24
N LYS A 306 29.85 -22.02 -1.00
CA LYS A 306 29.57 -22.84 -2.20
C LYS A 306 30.75 -23.70 -2.67
N TYR A 307 31.90 -23.62 -2.01
CA TYR A 307 33.09 -24.42 -2.32
C TYR A 307 33.80 -24.90 -1.05
N ILE A 308 33.12 -25.72 -0.24
CA ILE A 308 33.85 -26.74 0.51
C ILE A 308 34.03 -27.90 -0.48
N PRO A 309 35.23 -28.13 -1.04
CA PRO A 309 35.47 -29.27 -1.90
C PRO A 309 35.10 -30.54 -1.11
N LYS A 310 34.30 -31.42 -1.72
CA LYS A 310 34.06 -32.76 -1.18
C LYS A 310 35.42 -33.47 -1.08
N SER A 311 35.92 -33.64 0.13
CA SER A 311 37.01 -34.57 0.46
C SER A 311 36.47 -35.98 0.57
#